data_AF-A0A023FF16-F1
#
_entry.id   AF-A0A023FF16-F1
#
_cell.length_a   1.000
_cell.length_b   1.000
_cell.length_c   1.000
_cell.angle_alpha   90.00
_cell.angle_beta   90.00
_cell.angle_gamma   90.00
#
_symmetry.space_group_name_H-M   'P 1'
#
loop_
_entity.id
_entity.type
_entity.pdbx_description
1 polymer ?
#
loop_
_entity_poly.entity_id
_entity_poly.type
_entity_poly.pdbx_seq_one_letter_code
_entity_poly.pdbx_strand_id
1 'polypeptide(L)'
;MEATKFMLALAVAFCLMAAASSKPNKRQKIHPISDLTNIKERLYIKWRNYNNTENRCYSATKKSGHGKNFVYTLRLWQFGWEHLTLYDTNLTTVSTVDGQEDNAALYRFGPGYPVVLRELVFANVKKNCFILREELEDKKMGEIFCSQ
;
A
#
# COMPACT_ATOMS: atom_id res chain seq x y z
N MET A 1 -55.10 -8.21 27.83
CA MET A 1 -53.82 -8.92 27.70
C MET A 1 -53.47 -9.04 26.22
N GLU A 2 -53.36 -7.91 25.50
CA GLU A 2 -53.12 -7.94 24.03
C GLU A 2 -52.10 -6.88 23.58
N ALA A 3 -52.11 -5.69 24.20
CA ALA A 3 -51.17 -4.61 23.88
C ALA A 3 -49.69 -4.99 24.11
N THR A 4 -49.39 -5.79 25.14
CA THR A 4 -48.02 -6.22 25.47
C THR A 4 -47.43 -7.19 24.44
N LYS A 5 -48.27 -8.00 23.77
CA LYS A 5 -47.80 -8.93 22.72
C LYS A 5 -47.49 -8.19 21.41
N PHE A 6 -48.26 -7.15 21.08
CA PHE A 6 -48.02 -6.32 19.89
C PHE A 6 -46.74 -5.48 19.99
N MET A 7 -46.42 -4.95 21.17
CA MET A 7 -45.20 -4.15 21.39
C MET A 7 -43.92 -5.00 21.27
N LEU A 8 -43.95 -6.25 21.74
CA LEU A 8 -42.84 -7.19 21.59
C LEU A 8 -42.59 -7.60 20.12
N ALA A 9 -43.66 -7.78 19.34
CA ALA A 9 -43.54 -8.10 17.91
C ALA A 9 -42.94 -6.94 17.08
N LEU A 10 -43.29 -5.70 17.41
CA LEU A 10 -42.72 -4.51 16.74
C LEU A 10 -41.22 -4.34 17.03
N ALA A 11 -40.78 -4.57 18.28
CA ALA A 11 -39.38 -4.41 18.67
C ALA A 11 -38.46 -5.41 17.95
N VAL A 12 -38.90 -6.65 17.74
CA VAL A 12 -38.13 -7.67 17.00
C VAL A 12 -38.01 -7.32 15.52
N ALA A 13 -39.05 -6.72 14.91
CA ALA A 13 -39.01 -6.28 13.53
C ALA A 13 -38.01 -5.14 13.29
N PHE A 14 -37.88 -4.19 14.23
CA PHE A 14 -36.89 -3.11 14.14
C PHE A 14 -35.45 -3.61 14.35
N CYS A 15 -35.23 -4.61 15.22
CA CYS A 15 -33.90 -5.22 15.39
C CYS A 15 -33.42 -5.99 14.16
N LEU A 16 -34.32 -6.53 13.33
CA LEU A 16 -33.96 -7.23 12.09
C LEU A 16 -33.64 -6.27 10.93
N MET A 17 -34.23 -5.06 10.89
CA MET A 17 -33.96 -4.08 9.83
C MET A 17 -32.67 -3.29 10.03
N ALA A 18 -32.12 -3.24 11.24
CA ALA A 18 -30.83 -2.59 11.51
C ALA A 18 -29.63 -3.35 10.90
N ALA A 19 -29.80 -4.64 10.55
CA ALA A 19 -28.72 -5.50 10.05
C ALA A 19 -28.50 -5.46 8.53
N ALA A 20 -29.32 -4.73 7.75
CA ALA A 20 -29.28 -4.76 6.29
C ALA A 20 -28.83 -3.45 5.62
N SER A 21 -28.22 -2.51 6.35
CA SER A 21 -27.53 -1.38 5.73
C SER A 21 -26.02 -1.66 5.62
N SER A 22 -25.66 -2.69 4.85
CA SER A 22 -24.30 -2.78 4.34
C SER A 22 -24.10 -1.56 3.44
N LYS A 23 -23.32 -0.58 3.92
CA LYS A 23 -22.86 0.52 3.08
C LYS A 23 -22.32 -0.11 1.80
N PRO A 24 -22.72 0.36 0.60
CA PRO A 24 -22.12 -0.15 -0.62
C PRO A 24 -20.61 -0.01 -0.47
N ASN A 25 -19.91 -1.15 -0.57
CA ASN A 25 -18.46 -1.18 -0.54
C ASN A 25 -18.00 -0.32 -1.71
N LYS A 26 -17.67 0.96 -1.45
CA LYS A 26 -17.20 1.88 -2.47
C LYS A 26 -16.00 1.18 -3.08
N ARG A 27 -16.11 0.74 -4.35
CA ARG A 27 -14.99 0.15 -5.07
C ARG A 27 -13.81 1.08 -4.87
N GLN A 28 -12.82 0.61 -4.13
CA GLN A 28 -11.64 1.38 -3.82
C GLN A 28 -11.02 1.79 -5.16
N LYS A 29 -10.79 3.09 -5.37
CA LYS A 29 -10.25 3.57 -6.64
C LYS A 29 -8.89 2.88 -6.85
N ILE A 30 -8.79 2.12 -7.94
CA ILE A 30 -7.55 1.47 -8.32
C ILE A 30 -6.65 2.54 -8.96
N HIS A 31 -5.44 2.65 -8.45
CA HIS A 31 -4.42 3.55 -8.98
C HIS A 31 -3.43 2.73 -9.80
N PRO A 32 -3.20 3.08 -11.07
CA PRO A 32 -2.27 2.34 -11.90
C PRO A 32 -0.85 2.52 -11.35
N ILE A 33 -0.11 1.44 -11.16
CA ILE A 33 1.25 1.50 -10.61
C ILE A 33 2.20 2.28 -11.53
N SER A 34 1.82 2.46 -12.79
CA SER A 34 2.49 3.33 -13.77
C SER A 34 2.58 4.79 -13.30
N ASP A 35 1.64 5.27 -12.49
CA ASP A 35 1.70 6.60 -11.84
C ASP A 35 2.98 6.76 -10.99
N LEU A 36 3.43 5.67 -10.36
CA LEU A 36 4.65 5.62 -9.56
C LEU A 36 5.87 5.25 -10.41
N THR A 37 5.77 4.22 -11.27
CA THR A 37 6.94 3.74 -12.02
C THR A 37 7.39 4.69 -13.12
N ASN A 38 6.54 5.62 -13.56
CA ASN A 38 6.91 6.65 -14.54
C ASN A 38 7.80 7.75 -13.94
N ILE A 39 7.79 7.94 -12.62
CA ILE A 39 8.65 8.91 -11.94
C ILE A 39 10.13 8.60 -12.21
N LYS A 40 10.90 9.62 -12.60
CA LYS A 40 12.34 9.50 -12.88
C LYS A 40 13.19 9.98 -11.71
N GLU A 41 12.62 10.87 -10.92
CA GLU A 41 13.22 11.48 -9.76
C GLU A 41 13.29 10.50 -8.60
N ARG A 42 14.07 10.87 -7.59
CA ARG A 42 14.17 10.08 -6.36
C ARG A 42 12.92 10.28 -5.51
N LEU A 43 12.32 9.17 -5.08
CA LEU A 43 11.27 9.17 -4.07
C LEU A 43 11.85 8.75 -2.72
N TYR A 44 11.48 9.47 -1.68
CA TYR A 44 11.85 9.21 -0.30
C TYR A 44 10.65 8.63 0.44
N ILE A 45 10.89 7.61 1.25
CA ILE A 45 9.91 7.20 2.25
C ILE A 45 9.94 8.25 3.36
N LYS A 46 8.88 9.04 3.47
CA LYS A 46 8.75 10.08 4.50
C LYS A 46 8.14 9.51 5.77
N TRP A 47 7.26 8.51 5.65
CA TRP A 47 6.57 7.91 6.79
C TRP A 47 6.14 6.47 6.52
N ARG A 48 6.08 5.66 7.59
CA ARG A 48 5.50 4.31 7.62
C ARG A 48 4.75 4.12 8.93
N ASN A 49 3.65 3.37 8.90
CA ASN A 49 2.87 3.05 10.11
C ASN A 49 3.37 1.79 10.87
N TYR A 50 4.49 1.23 10.44
CA TYR A 50 5.02 -0.06 10.88
C TYR A 50 6.54 -0.08 10.73
N ASN A 51 7.16 -1.16 11.24
CA ASN A 51 8.59 -1.42 11.16
C ASN A 51 9.43 -0.25 11.68
N ASN A 52 9.48 -0.11 13.01
CA ASN A 52 10.34 0.84 13.70
C ASN A 52 11.80 0.35 13.62
N THR A 53 12.33 0.27 12.40
CA THR A 53 13.70 -0.17 12.11
C THR A 53 14.68 0.92 12.52
N GLU A 54 15.87 0.53 12.97
CA GLU A 54 16.96 1.48 13.19
C GLU A 54 17.43 2.16 11.89
N ASN A 55 17.20 1.51 10.76
CA ASN A 55 17.50 2.06 9.44
C ASN A 55 16.63 3.29 9.14
N ARG A 56 17.23 4.31 8.50
CA ARG A 56 16.59 5.60 8.16
C ARG A 56 16.85 5.97 6.71
N CYS A 57 16.35 7.14 6.30
CA CYS A 57 16.68 7.79 5.02
C CYS A 57 16.41 6.92 3.79
N TYR A 58 15.35 6.12 3.85
CA TYR A 58 14.95 5.25 2.75
C TYR A 58 14.57 6.06 1.52
N SER A 59 15.14 5.71 0.36
CA SER A 59 14.74 6.28 -0.92
C SER A 59 14.97 5.32 -2.08
N ALA A 60 14.27 5.55 -3.18
CA ALA A 60 14.34 4.77 -4.40
C ALA A 60 14.54 5.70 -5.60
N THR A 61 15.35 5.25 -6.57
CA THR A 61 15.50 5.94 -7.86
C THR A 61 15.45 4.89 -8.96
N LYS A 62 14.62 5.12 -9.97
CA LYS A 62 14.54 4.23 -11.15
C LYS A 62 15.88 4.27 -11.87
N LYS A 63 16.51 3.12 -12.01
CA LYS A 63 17.78 2.95 -12.75
C LYS A 63 17.52 2.62 -14.21
N SER A 64 16.63 1.68 -14.47
CA SER A 64 16.26 1.23 -15.82
C SER A 64 14.96 0.42 -15.81
N GLY A 65 14.51 0.03 -17.00
CA GLY A 65 13.36 -0.86 -17.21
C GLY A 65 12.13 -0.18 -17.81
N HIS A 66 11.19 -1.00 -18.23
CA HIS A 66 9.98 -0.61 -18.94
C HIS A 66 8.92 -1.73 -18.85
N GLY A 67 7.68 -1.39 -19.19
CA GLY A 67 6.57 -2.35 -19.14
C GLY A 67 6.36 -2.85 -17.72
N LYS A 68 6.57 -4.14 -17.49
CA LYS A 68 6.36 -4.77 -16.18
C LYS A 68 7.60 -4.91 -15.31
N ASN A 69 8.80 -4.68 -15.85
CA ASN A 69 10.04 -5.01 -15.16
C ASN A 69 10.97 -3.80 -15.08
N PHE A 70 11.38 -3.48 -13.85
CA PHE A 70 12.18 -2.31 -13.53
C PHE A 70 13.34 -2.67 -12.61
N VAL A 71 14.40 -1.86 -12.68
CA VAL A 71 15.50 -1.88 -11.72
C VAL A 71 15.50 -0.55 -10.98
N TYR A 72 15.48 -0.61 -9.66
CA TYR A 72 15.56 0.55 -8.78
C TYR A 72 16.82 0.47 -7.92
N THR A 73 17.54 1.58 -7.81
CA THR A 73 18.57 1.75 -6.79
C THR A 73 17.89 2.23 -5.51
N LEU A 74 17.88 1.37 -4.49
CA LEU A 74 17.44 1.74 -3.15
C LEU A 74 18.62 2.30 -2.36
N ARG A 75 18.30 3.22 -1.45
CA ARG A 75 19.22 3.81 -0.48
C ARG A 75 18.59 3.73 0.89
N LEU A 76 19.42 3.44 1.87
CA LEU A 76 19.06 3.57 3.28
C LEU A 76 20.31 3.93 4.08
N TRP A 77 20.09 4.56 5.21
CA TRP A 77 21.10 4.73 6.25
C TRP A 77 20.93 3.61 7.27
N GLN A 78 22.02 2.89 7.58
CA GLN A 78 22.05 1.88 8.64
C GLN A 78 22.57 2.51 9.93
N PHE A 79 22.04 2.09 11.07
CA PHE A 79 22.49 2.63 12.35
C PHE A 79 23.98 2.34 12.56
N GLY A 80 24.72 3.37 12.97
CA GLY A 80 26.16 3.31 13.17
C GLY A 80 27.01 3.43 11.89
N TRP A 81 26.40 3.66 10.72
CA TRP A 81 27.14 3.84 9.46
C TRP A 81 27.34 5.32 9.15
N GLU A 82 28.50 5.69 8.62
CA GLU A 82 28.80 7.09 8.22
C GLU A 82 28.19 7.47 6.85
N HIS A 83 27.78 6.47 6.07
CA HIS A 83 27.33 6.64 4.68
C HIS A 83 26.02 5.90 4.39
N LEU A 84 25.36 6.28 3.30
CA LEU A 84 24.19 5.56 2.80
C LEU A 84 24.62 4.25 2.11
N THR A 85 23.93 3.17 2.42
CA THR A 85 24.05 1.89 1.73
C THR A 85 23.18 1.91 0.49
N LEU A 86 23.77 1.51 -0.65
CA LEU A 86 23.11 1.43 -1.95
C LEU A 86 23.04 -0.02 -2.41
N TYR A 87 21.91 -0.42 -2.96
CA TYR A 87 21.79 -1.68 -3.68
C TYR A 87 20.66 -1.59 -4.71
N ASP A 88 20.79 -2.37 -5.77
CA ASP A 88 19.75 -2.46 -6.78
C ASP A 88 18.74 -3.57 -6.42
N THR A 89 17.47 -3.30 -6.68
CA THR A 89 16.37 -4.25 -6.51
C THR A 89 15.56 -4.32 -7.80
N ASN A 90 15.11 -5.52 -8.14
CA ASN A 90 14.17 -5.73 -9.23
C ASN A 90 12.76 -5.45 -8.72
N LEU A 91 11.99 -4.74 -9.52
CA LEU A 91 10.58 -4.47 -9.29
C LEU A 91 9.78 -5.02 -10.46
N THR A 92 8.78 -5.85 -10.15
CA THR A 92 7.82 -6.37 -11.14
C THR A 92 6.43 -5.84 -10.84
N THR A 93 5.74 -5.28 -11.83
CA THR A 93 4.37 -4.81 -11.67
C THR A 93 3.38 -5.96 -11.84
N VAL A 94 2.32 -5.93 -11.04
CA VAL A 94 1.25 -6.93 -11.05
C VAL A 94 -0.09 -6.26 -10.79
N SER A 95 -1.15 -6.90 -11.24
CA SER A 95 -2.52 -6.54 -10.88
C SER A 95 -2.96 -7.35 -9.67
N THR A 96 -3.56 -6.70 -8.68
CA THR A 96 -4.21 -7.38 -7.54
C THR A 96 -5.62 -7.83 -7.85
N VAL A 97 -6.15 -7.49 -9.03
CA VAL A 97 -7.49 -7.87 -9.50
C VAL A 97 -7.43 -8.37 -10.94
N ASP A 98 -7.87 -9.60 -11.16
CA ASP A 98 -7.83 -10.23 -12.48
C ASP A 98 -8.46 -9.36 -13.58
N GLY A 99 -7.74 -9.23 -14.69
CA GLY A 99 -8.16 -8.46 -15.86
C GLY A 99 -8.08 -6.93 -15.71
N GLN A 100 -7.54 -6.42 -14.60
CA GLN A 100 -7.30 -4.99 -14.41
C GLN A 100 -5.85 -4.58 -14.67
N GLU A 101 -5.64 -3.28 -14.88
CA GLU A 101 -4.30 -2.68 -14.99
C GLU A 101 -3.48 -2.95 -13.72
N ASP A 102 -2.17 -3.14 -13.89
CA ASP A 102 -1.26 -3.35 -12.77
C ASP A 102 -1.34 -2.17 -11.80
N ASN A 103 -1.61 -2.46 -10.52
CA ASN A 103 -1.76 -1.49 -9.44
C ASN A 103 -0.82 -1.76 -8.26
N ALA A 104 0.00 -2.81 -8.36
CA ALA A 104 0.94 -3.19 -7.33
C ALA A 104 2.33 -3.51 -7.91
N ALA A 105 3.30 -3.58 -7.00
CA ALA A 105 4.68 -3.90 -7.30
C ALA A 105 5.22 -4.96 -6.33
N LEU A 106 5.92 -5.95 -6.87
CA LEU A 106 6.70 -6.95 -6.14
C LEU A 106 8.16 -6.52 -6.10
N TYR A 107 8.70 -6.24 -4.91
CA TYR A 107 10.13 -5.94 -4.75
C TYR A 107 10.63 -6.16 -3.32
N ARG A 108 11.97 -6.23 -3.18
CA ARG A 108 12.67 -6.34 -1.88
C ARG A 108 13.12 -4.97 -1.40
N PHE A 109 13.06 -4.74 -0.09
CA PHE A 109 13.72 -3.62 0.58
C PHE A 109 15.22 -3.82 0.78
N GLY A 110 15.84 -4.78 0.09
CA GLY A 110 17.29 -4.96 0.03
C GLY A 110 17.78 -6.39 0.24
N PRO A 111 19.11 -6.57 0.26
CA PRO A 111 19.71 -7.87 0.54
C PRO A 111 19.19 -8.43 1.87
N GLY A 112 18.74 -9.69 1.87
CA GLY A 112 18.18 -10.34 3.05
C GLY A 112 16.69 -10.04 3.34
N TYR A 113 16.07 -9.06 2.68
CA TYR A 113 14.63 -8.80 2.81
C TYR A 113 13.81 -9.68 1.85
N PRO A 114 12.61 -10.14 2.27
CA PRO A 114 11.72 -10.88 1.38
C PRO A 114 11.19 -10.01 0.23
N VAL A 115 10.74 -10.65 -0.84
CA VAL A 115 9.93 -9.99 -1.87
C VAL A 115 8.55 -9.75 -1.28
N VAL A 116 8.07 -8.51 -1.30
CA VAL A 116 6.76 -8.16 -0.76
C VAL A 116 5.95 -7.45 -1.84
N LEU A 117 4.64 -7.75 -1.88
CA LEU A 117 3.67 -7.07 -2.72
C LEU A 117 3.25 -5.76 -2.06
N ARG A 118 3.41 -4.65 -2.79
CA ARG A 118 3.00 -3.31 -2.36
C ARG A 118 2.03 -2.73 -3.37
N GLU A 119 0.78 -2.56 -2.94
CA GLU A 119 -0.28 -1.97 -3.73
C GLU A 119 -0.24 -0.44 -3.65
N LEU A 120 -0.45 0.24 -4.78
CA LEU A 120 -0.63 1.69 -4.82
C LEU A 120 -2.08 2.03 -4.45
N VAL A 121 -2.28 2.54 -3.24
CA VAL A 121 -3.61 2.87 -2.71
C VAL A 121 -3.95 4.35 -2.81
N PHE A 122 -2.95 5.20 -3.06
CA PHE A 122 -3.14 6.62 -3.34
C PHE A 122 -2.03 7.16 -4.24
N ALA A 123 -2.41 7.99 -5.21
CA ALA A 123 -1.47 8.71 -6.05
C ALA A 123 -1.91 10.16 -6.25
N ASN A 124 -0.98 11.09 -6.01
CA ASN A 124 -1.04 12.48 -6.47
C ASN A 124 0.18 12.76 -7.34
N VAL A 125 0.05 12.44 -8.63
CA VAL A 125 1.12 12.56 -9.63
C VAL A 125 1.61 14.00 -9.77
N LYS A 126 0.73 15.01 -9.63
CA LYS A 126 1.12 16.42 -9.71
C LYS A 126 2.06 16.86 -8.58
N LYS A 127 2.04 16.16 -7.45
CA LYS A 127 2.85 16.44 -6.26
C LYS A 127 3.90 15.37 -5.99
N ASN A 128 3.99 14.33 -6.84
CA ASN A 128 4.83 13.16 -6.61
C ASN A 128 4.62 12.55 -5.21
N CYS A 129 3.37 12.49 -4.74
CA CYS A 129 3.01 11.95 -3.43
C CYS A 129 2.22 10.65 -3.59
N PHE A 130 2.64 9.60 -2.91
CA PHE A 130 2.10 8.26 -3.07
C PHE A 130 1.94 7.55 -1.72
N ILE A 131 0.94 6.68 -1.62
CA ILE A 131 0.82 5.75 -0.49
C ILE A 131 0.81 4.34 -1.06
N LEU A 132 1.76 3.54 -0.60
CA LEU A 132 1.82 2.11 -0.85
C LEU A 132 1.31 1.35 0.37
N ARG A 133 0.66 0.21 0.12
CA ARG A 133 0.14 -0.67 1.16
C ARG A 133 0.70 -2.08 1.00
N GLU A 134 1.09 -2.71 2.10
CA GLU A 134 1.49 -4.12 2.15
C GLU A 134 0.80 -4.87 3.30
N GLU A 135 0.72 -6.19 3.19
CA GLU A 135 0.36 -7.06 4.30
C GLU A 135 1.61 -7.44 5.09
N LEU A 136 1.55 -7.28 6.41
CA LEU A 136 2.63 -7.59 7.35
C LEU A 136 2.54 -9.04 7.82
N GLU A 137 3.59 -9.56 8.46
CA GLU A 137 3.64 -10.94 8.95
C GLU A 137 2.50 -11.29 9.93
N ASP A 138 2.00 -10.30 10.69
CA ASP A 138 0.87 -10.43 11.61
C ASP A 138 -0.50 -10.18 10.95
N LYS A 139 -0.56 -10.17 9.62
CA LYS A 139 -1.73 -9.88 8.78
C LYS A 139 -2.31 -8.47 8.96
N LYS A 140 -1.58 -7.55 9.59
CA LYS A 140 -1.95 -6.13 9.59
C LYS A 140 -1.53 -5.47 8.29
N MET A 141 -2.20 -4.37 7.96
CA MET A 141 -1.83 -3.57 6.79
C MET A 141 -0.80 -2.50 7.16
N GLY A 142 0.37 -2.59 6.53
CA GLY A 142 1.40 -1.57 6.54
C GLY A 142 1.15 -0.53 5.47
N GLU A 143 1.34 0.76 5.79
CA GLU A 143 1.27 1.87 4.84
C GLU A 143 2.59 2.62 4.79
N ILE A 144 3.01 3.00 3.58
CA ILE A 144 4.26 3.69 3.27
C ILE A 144 3.93 4.95 2.50
N PHE A 145 4.22 6.12 3.08
CA PHE A 145 4.10 7.39 2.40
C PHE A 145 5.42 7.77 1.73
N CYS A 146 5.34 7.97 0.41
CA CYS A 146 6.48 8.33 -0.43
C CYS A 146 6.27 9.70 -1.04
N SER A 147 7.31 10.53 -1.04
CA SER A 147 7.35 11.76 -1.84
C SER A 147 8.76 12.08 -2.30
N GLN A 148 8.86 12.94 -3.32
CA GLN A 148 10.13 13.56 -3.69
C GLN A 148 10.76 14.33 -2.52
#